data_AF-A0A5C8EY45-F1
#
_entry.id   AF-A0A5C8EY45-F1
#
_cell.length_a   1.000
_cell.length_b   1.000
_cell.length_c   1.000
_cell.angle_alpha   90.00
_cell.angle_beta   90.00
_cell.angle_gamma   90.00
#
_symmetry.space_group_name_H-M   'P 1'
#
loop_
_entity.id
_entity.type
_entity.pdbx_description
1 polymer ?
#
loop_
_entity_poly.entity_id
_entity_poly.type
_entity_poly.pdbx_seq_one_letter_code
_entity_poly.pdbx_strand_id
1 'polypeptide(L)'
;MNNKKIIITILSFIILFAISCKSNEDPAQFKPSDLIGTWSGGGNSFTIDNYKNINFDYQGVNYRGTILSPDEPTQYIFTTAHNDTNYFNTSNYNIGDIIKVARFSFNSSSSCDVYIGEIKLIEEYSKLNGKTITNKSWDYSGAENTSLGTFTK
;
A
#
# COMPACT_ATOMS: atom_id res chain seq x y z
N MET A 1 -2.94 61.99 -14.24
CA MET A 1 -3.02 60.57 -14.67
C MET A 1 -1.60 60.01 -14.74
N ASN A 2 -0.90 59.83 -13.63
CA ASN A 2 -0.96 58.76 -12.61
C ASN A 2 -0.25 57.46 -13.04
N ASN A 3 1.06 57.56 -13.26
CA ASN A 3 2.04 56.46 -13.32
C ASN A 3 2.09 55.57 -12.04
N LYS A 4 1.19 55.78 -11.08
CA LYS A 4 1.10 55.02 -9.82
C LYS A 4 0.29 53.72 -9.95
N LYS A 5 -0.37 53.47 -11.08
CA LYS A 5 -1.22 52.28 -11.28
C LYS A 5 -0.49 51.04 -11.83
N ILE A 6 0.73 51.18 -12.35
CA ILE A 6 1.48 50.05 -12.94
C ILE A 6 2.33 49.29 -11.90
N ILE A 7 2.69 49.94 -10.79
CA ILE A 7 3.58 49.33 -9.76
C ILE A 7 2.84 48.30 -8.88
N ILE A 8 1.52 48.44 -8.70
CA ILE A 8 0.75 47.55 -7.81
C ILE A 8 0.38 46.22 -8.48
N THR A 9 0.24 46.18 -9.81
CA THR A 9 -0.15 44.95 -10.51
C THR A 9 1.00 43.95 -10.66
N ILE A 10 2.25 44.43 -10.65
CA ILE A 10 3.45 43.58 -10.80
C ILE A 10 3.86 42.94 -9.47
N LEU A 11 3.53 43.56 -8.33
CA LEU A 11 3.84 42.99 -7.00
C LEU A 11 2.93 41.80 -6.62
N SER A 12 1.75 41.68 -7.25
CA SER A 12 0.77 40.63 -6.95
C SER A 12 1.03 39.28 -7.64
N PHE A 13 2.00 39.19 -8.54
CA PHE A 13 2.27 37.97 -9.31
C PHE A 13 3.40 37.09 -8.75
N ILE A 14 4.07 37.52 -7.66
CA ILE A 14 5.23 36.81 -7.11
C ILE A 14 4.84 35.78 -6.01
N ILE A 15 3.60 35.80 -5.50
CA ILE A 15 3.19 34.92 -4.39
C ILE A 15 2.72 33.52 -4.86
N LEU A 16 2.58 33.28 -6.16
CA LEU A 16 2.05 32.00 -6.69
C LEU A 16 3.12 30.98 -7.12
N PHE A 17 4.42 31.30 -7.02
CA PHE A 17 5.49 30.34 -7.35
C PHE A 17 6.00 29.50 -6.16
N ALA A 18 5.47 29.71 -4.95
CA ALA A 18 5.91 28.97 -3.76
C ALA A 18 5.14 27.67 -3.46
N ILE A 19 4.08 27.32 -4.20
CA ILE A 19 3.34 26.06 -3.97
C ILE A 19 3.83 24.93 -4.91
N SER A 20 4.65 25.24 -5.91
CA SER A 20 5.26 24.23 -6.78
C SER A 20 6.72 23.96 -6.44
N CYS A 21 7.05 23.91 -5.15
CA CYS A 21 8.06 22.96 -4.70
C CYS A 21 7.31 21.74 -4.19
N LYS A 22 6.98 20.79 -5.09
CA LYS A 22 7.01 19.39 -4.69
C LYS A 22 8.45 19.20 -4.24
N SER A 23 8.68 19.25 -2.93
CA SER A 23 10.01 18.96 -2.43
C SER A 23 10.35 17.58 -2.96
N ASN A 24 11.54 17.46 -3.54
CA ASN A 24 12.18 16.17 -3.80
C ASN A 24 12.60 15.56 -2.45
N GLU A 25 11.68 15.56 -1.47
CA GLU A 25 11.88 14.85 -0.22
C GLU A 25 11.86 13.38 -0.59
N ASP A 26 12.93 12.70 -0.22
CA ASP A 26 12.91 11.25 -0.16
C ASP A 26 11.63 10.85 0.58
N PRO A 27 10.82 9.93 0.03
CA PRO A 27 9.61 9.47 0.70
C PRO A 27 9.93 9.16 2.16
N ALA A 28 9.18 9.77 3.08
CA ALA A 28 9.34 9.54 4.51
C ALA A 28 9.44 8.03 4.79
N GLN A 29 10.52 7.67 5.46
CA GLN A 29 10.97 6.31 5.62
C GLN A 29 10.71 5.89 7.08
N PHE A 30 9.99 4.79 7.31
CA PHE A 30 9.68 4.29 8.66
C PHE A 30 10.08 2.83 8.82
N LYS A 31 10.41 2.38 10.04
CA LYS A 31 10.80 0.99 10.29
C LYS A 31 9.56 0.11 10.44
N PRO A 32 9.63 -1.20 10.13
CA PRO A 32 8.52 -2.12 10.40
C PRO A 32 8.08 -2.13 11.88
N SER A 33 9.01 -1.92 12.82
CA SER A 33 8.70 -1.77 14.25
C SER A 33 7.79 -0.58 14.53
N ASP A 34 7.86 0.46 13.70
CA ASP A 34 7.06 1.67 13.84
C ASP A 34 5.60 1.41 13.44
N LEU A 35 5.26 0.22 12.91
CA LEU A 35 3.90 -0.16 12.57
C LEU A 35 3.20 -0.97 13.67
N ILE A 36 3.94 -1.46 14.67
CA ILE A 36 3.37 -2.23 15.80
C ILE A 36 2.28 -1.41 16.49
N GLY A 37 1.15 -2.05 16.78
CA GLY A 37 0.02 -1.45 17.49
C GLY A 37 -1.34 -1.79 16.89
N THR A 38 -2.36 -1.10 17.37
CA THR A 38 -3.73 -1.21 16.88
C THR A 38 -4.02 -0.06 15.93
N TRP A 39 -4.51 -0.39 14.74
CA TRP A 39 -4.88 0.55 13.71
C TRP A 39 -6.39 0.58 13.58
N SER A 40 -7.00 1.76 13.56
CA SER A 40 -8.45 1.93 13.52
C SER A 40 -8.88 2.87 12.41
N GLY A 41 -9.96 2.54 11.69
CA GLY A 41 -10.47 3.32 10.57
C GLY A 41 -11.81 2.78 10.08
N GLY A 42 -12.71 3.68 9.67
CA GLY A 42 -14.00 3.29 9.07
C GLY A 42 -14.87 2.35 9.94
N GLY A 43 -14.73 2.40 11.26
CA GLY A 43 -15.44 1.51 12.21
C GLY A 43 -14.84 0.10 12.35
N ASN A 44 -13.69 -0.16 11.74
CA ASN A 44 -12.96 -1.42 11.85
C ASN A 44 -11.59 -1.20 12.50
N SER A 45 -10.92 -2.29 12.88
CA SER A 45 -9.56 -2.24 13.40
C SER A 45 -8.76 -3.47 13.03
N PHE A 46 -7.46 -3.30 12.82
CA PHE A 46 -6.49 -4.41 12.74
C PHE A 46 -5.36 -4.21 13.74
N THR A 47 -4.60 -5.26 13.98
CA THR A 47 -3.46 -5.24 14.90
C THR A 47 -2.21 -5.72 14.20
N ILE A 48 -1.07 -5.16 14.60
CA ILE A 48 0.26 -5.64 14.25
C ILE A 48 1.00 -5.95 15.55
N ASP A 49 1.37 -7.22 15.74
CA ASP A 49 2.07 -7.66 16.95
C ASP A 49 3.60 -7.41 16.89
N ASN A 50 4.30 -7.70 17.99
CA ASN A 50 5.76 -7.54 18.08
C ASN A 50 6.55 -8.46 17.13
N TYR A 51 5.90 -9.50 16.59
CA TYR A 51 6.46 -10.39 15.58
C TYR A 51 6.11 -9.94 14.15
N LYS A 52 5.46 -8.77 14.01
CA LYS A 52 5.00 -8.17 12.75
C LYS A 52 3.89 -8.98 12.08
N ASN A 53 3.14 -9.76 12.86
CA ASN A 53 1.95 -10.43 12.36
C ASN A 53 0.78 -9.46 12.37
N ILE A 54 0.07 -9.42 11.24
CA ILE A 54 -1.18 -8.69 11.05
C ILE A 54 -2.34 -9.63 11.39
N ASN A 55 -3.28 -9.16 12.21
CA ASN A 55 -4.58 -9.78 12.41
C ASN A 55 -5.68 -8.76 12.16
N PHE A 56 -6.54 -9.06 11.18
CA PHE A 56 -7.67 -8.22 10.80
C PHE A 56 -8.94 -9.06 10.61
N ASP A 57 -9.99 -8.76 11.36
CA ASP A 57 -11.28 -9.43 11.23
C ASP A 57 -12.25 -8.51 10.49
N TYR A 58 -12.75 -8.96 9.34
CA TYR A 58 -13.69 -8.19 8.53
C TYR A 58 -14.76 -9.10 7.92
N GLN A 59 -16.03 -8.77 8.17
CA GLN A 59 -17.20 -9.52 7.68
C GLN A 59 -17.13 -11.04 7.90
N GLY A 60 -16.62 -11.48 9.05
CA GLY A 60 -16.51 -12.90 9.40
C GLY A 60 -15.34 -13.64 8.73
N VAL A 61 -14.47 -12.93 8.00
CA VAL A 61 -13.20 -13.45 7.49
C VAL A 61 -12.06 -12.92 8.35
N ASN A 62 -11.19 -13.83 8.78
CA ASN A 62 -9.99 -13.49 9.52
C ASN A 62 -8.79 -13.44 8.56
N TYR A 63 -8.27 -12.25 8.36
CA TYR A 63 -7.14 -11.95 7.49
C TYR A 63 -5.86 -11.95 8.32
N ARG A 64 -4.95 -12.89 8.05
CA ARG A 64 -3.66 -13.01 8.71
C ARG A 64 -2.52 -12.91 7.73
N GLY A 65 -1.46 -12.25 8.15
CA GLY A 65 -0.24 -12.10 7.36
C GLY A 65 0.91 -11.73 8.26
N THR A 66 2.12 -11.81 7.73
CA THR A 66 3.31 -11.31 8.39
C THR A 66 3.92 -10.26 7.47
N ILE A 67 4.38 -9.15 8.02
CA ILE A 67 5.21 -8.21 7.27
C ILE A 67 6.56 -8.89 7.06
N LEU A 68 6.67 -9.59 5.92
CA LEU A 68 7.89 -10.24 5.48
C LEU A 68 8.86 -9.16 5.01
N SER A 69 9.98 -9.04 5.71
CA SER A 69 11.21 -8.47 5.15
C SER A 69 12.32 -9.51 5.34
N PRO A 70 13.22 -9.70 4.36
CA PRO A 70 14.47 -10.39 4.61
C PRO A 70 15.23 -9.65 5.72
N ASP A 71 15.96 -10.42 6.52
CA ASP A 71 16.51 -10.05 7.83
C ASP A 71 17.23 -8.68 7.89
N GLU A 72 17.13 -8.03 9.07
CA GLU A 72 18.05 -6.99 9.60
C GLU A 72 17.87 -5.48 9.19
N PRO A 73 18.38 -4.53 10.00
CA PRO A 73 17.71 -3.30 10.46
C PRO A 73 17.82 -2.06 9.54
N THR A 74 18.14 -2.24 8.26
CA THR A 74 18.48 -1.12 7.36
C THR A 74 17.39 -0.71 6.38
N GLN A 75 16.26 -1.41 6.31
CA GLN A 75 15.27 -1.12 5.27
C GLN A 75 14.04 -0.45 5.88
N TYR A 76 14.11 0.87 5.84
CA TYR A 76 12.94 1.70 5.95
C TYR A 76 11.91 1.29 4.89
N ILE A 77 10.66 1.24 5.32
CA ILE A 77 9.49 1.13 4.47
C ILE A 77 9.24 2.53 3.90
N PHE A 78 9.06 2.59 2.58
CA PHE A 78 8.65 3.82 1.89
C PHE A 78 7.26 4.26 2.36
N THR A 79 6.88 5.51 2.09
CA THR A 79 5.50 6.02 2.30
C THR A 79 4.42 5.26 1.53
N THR A 80 4.74 4.15 0.86
CA THR A 80 3.77 3.19 0.35
C THR A 80 4.39 1.80 0.48
N ALA A 81 3.75 0.94 1.27
CA ALA A 81 4.10 -0.48 1.31
C ALA A 81 2.87 -1.35 1.47
N HIS A 82 2.87 -2.49 0.79
CA HIS A 82 1.74 -3.41 0.70
C HIS A 82 2.00 -4.69 1.47
N ASN A 83 1.04 -5.11 2.29
CA ASN A 83 0.98 -6.46 2.83
C ASN A 83 -0.34 -7.12 2.39
N ASP A 84 -0.24 -8.24 1.67
CA ASP A 84 -1.40 -9.04 1.31
C ASP A 84 -1.48 -10.21 2.30
N THR A 85 -2.49 -10.15 3.16
CA THR A 85 -2.80 -11.25 4.09
C THR A 85 -3.33 -12.45 3.30
N ASN A 86 -3.03 -13.68 3.76
CA ASN A 86 -3.34 -14.93 3.07
C ASN A 86 -2.57 -15.15 1.74
N TYR A 87 -1.35 -14.64 1.59
CA TYR A 87 -0.47 -15.07 0.50
C TYR A 87 -0.18 -16.58 0.62
N PHE A 88 -0.60 -17.36 -0.38
CA PHE A 88 -0.38 -18.80 -0.40
C PHE A 88 0.43 -19.27 -1.60
N ASN A 89 1.23 -20.31 -1.37
CA ASN A 89 1.92 -21.04 -2.42
C ASN A 89 0.91 -21.55 -3.46
N THR A 90 1.13 -21.18 -4.72
CA THR A 90 0.28 -21.53 -5.86
C THR A 90 0.21 -23.05 -6.11
N SER A 91 1.13 -23.84 -5.53
CA SER A 91 1.12 -25.31 -5.63
C SER A 91 -0.14 -25.97 -5.08
N ASN A 92 -0.79 -25.34 -4.10
CA ASN A 92 -1.95 -25.90 -3.40
C ASN A 92 -3.29 -25.52 -4.03
N TYR A 93 -3.27 -24.77 -5.14
CA TYR A 93 -4.45 -24.20 -5.78
C TYR A 93 -4.51 -24.57 -7.26
N ASN A 94 -5.72 -24.63 -7.79
CA ASN A 94 -5.99 -24.85 -9.20
C ASN A 94 -6.12 -23.52 -9.94
N ILE A 95 -5.82 -23.54 -11.24
CA ILE A 95 -6.08 -22.40 -12.10
C ILE A 95 -7.58 -22.08 -12.05
N GLY A 96 -7.90 -20.80 -11.84
CA GLY A 96 -9.26 -20.33 -11.66
C GLY A 96 -9.70 -20.15 -10.22
N ASP A 97 -8.97 -20.70 -9.24
CA ASP A 97 -9.28 -20.52 -7.82
C ASP A 97 -9.22 -19.03 -7.43
N ILE A 98 -10.15 -18.62 -6.58
CA ILE A 98 -10.29 -17.25 -6.09
C ILE A 98 -10.06 -17.26 -4.58
N ILE A 99 -9.25 -16.33 -4.09
CA ILE A 99 -9.01 -16.14 -2.66
C ILE A 99 -9.28 -14.70 -2.27
N LYS A 100 -9.84 -14.52 -1.07
CA LYS A 100 -10.06 -13.21 -0.46
C LYS A 100 -8.77 -12.71 0.16
N VAL A 101 -8.45 -11.44 -0.09
CA VAL A 101 -7.27 -10.76 0.45
C VAL A 101 -7.65 -9.45 1.11
N ALA A 102 -6.88 -9.06 2.11
CA ALA A 102 -6.85 -7.70 2.62
C ALA A 102 -5.47 -7.13 2.33
N ARG A 103 -5.44 -5.95 1.69
CA ARG A 103 -4.24 -5.20 1.36
C ARG A 103 -4.11 -4.00 2.27
N PHE A 104 -2.96 -3.88 2.91
CA PHE A 104 -2.60 -2.78 3.80
C PHE A 104 -1.57 -1.91 3.10
N SER A 105 -1.92 -0.67 2.74
CA SER A 105 -1.02 0.31 2.13
C SER A 105 -0.56 1.32 3.18
N PHE A 106 0.64 1.12 3.75
CA PHE A 106 1.16 2.00 4.79
C PHE A 106 1.73 3.28 4.18
N ASN A 107 1.06 4.40 4.47
CA ASN A 107 1.44 5.73 4.01
C ASN A 107 2.48 6.40 4.93
N SER A 108 2.45 6.04 6.22
CA SER A 108 3.42 6.45 7.25
C SER A 108 3.36 5.48 8.43
N SER A 109 4.13 5.74 9.50
CA SER A 109 4.02 5.01 10.78
C SER A 109 2.70 5.23 11.53
N SER A 110 1.82 6.11 11.02
CA SER A 110 0.53 6.48 11.64
C SER A 110 -0.64 6.56 10.65
N SER A 111 -0.44 6.24 9.37
CA SER A 111 -1.48 6.28 8.33
C SER A 111 -1.38 5.05 7.42
N CYS A 112 -2.50 4.35 7.20
CA CYS A 112 -2.58 3.15 6.37
C CYS A 112 -3.93 3.06 5.65
N ASP A 113 -3.93 2.97 4.32
CA ASP A 113 -5.15 2.69 3.57
C ASP A 113 -5.38 1.19 3.47
N VAL A 114 -6.60 0.75 3.80
CA VAL A 114 -6.95 -0.68 3.82
C VAL A 114 -7.94 -0.99 2.71
N TYR A 115 -7.68 -2.06 1.97
CA TYR A 115 -8.52 -2.54 0.90
C TYR A 115 -8.86 -4.01 1.10
N ILE A 116 -10.07 -4.38 0.69
CA ILE A 116 -10.54 -5.76 0.56
C ILE A 116 -10.70 -6.09 -0.91
N GLY A 117 -10.25 -7.27 -1.27
CA GLY A 117 -10.31 -7.73 -2.64
C GLY A 117 -10.32 -9.24 -2.76
N GLU A 118 -10.32 -9.66 -4.02
CA GLU A 118 -10.21 -11.04 -4.42
C GLU A 118 -9.13 -11.16 -5.50
N ILE A 119 -8.28 -12.16 -5.37
CA ILE A 119 -7.25 -12.45 -6.38
C ILE A 119 -7.50 -13.84 -6.94
N LYS A 120 -7.16 -14.01 -8.21
CA LYS A 120 -7.45 -15.23 -8.96
C LYS A 120 -6.16 -15.90 -9.40
N LEU A 121 -6.09 -17.23 -9.28
CA LEU A 121 -4.95 -17.96 -9.81
C LEU A 121 -5.09 -18.09 -11.33
N ILE A 122 -4.11 -17.59 -12.06
CA ILE A 122 -4.07 -17.59 -13.52
C ILE A 122 -2.85 -18.34 -14.03
N GLU A 123 -2.92 -18.75 -15.29
CA GLU A 123 -1.73 -19.15 -16.03
C GLU A 123 -1.02 -17.91 -16.56
N GLU A 124 0.27 -17.82 -16.26
CA GLU A 124 1.14 -16.80 -16.79
C GLU A 124 2.14 -17.46 -17.74
N TYR A 125 2.26 -16.88 -18.94
CA TYR A 125 3.17 -17.38 -19.97
C TYR A 125 4.40 -16.50 -20.01
N SER A 126 5.58 -17.12 -19.94
CA SER A 126 6.85 -16.44 -20.13
C SER A 126 7.72 -17.18 -21.13
N LYS A 127 8.76 -16.51 -21.63
CA LYS A 127 9.74 -17.11 -22.55
C LYS A 127 11.06 -17.31 -21.84
N LEU A 128 11.56 -18.54 -21.84
CA LEU A 128 12.89 -18.88 -21.36
C LEU A 128 13.66 -19.55 -22.50
N ASN A 129 14.77 -18.95 -22.93
CA ASN A 129 15.59 -19.44 -24.04
C ASN A 129 14.80 -19.74 -25.33
N GLY A 130 13.84 -18.86 -25.67
CA GLY A 130 13.00 -19.02 -26.86
C GLY A 130 11.86 -20.05 -26.74
N LYS A 131 11.76 -20.77 -25.61
CA LYS A 131 10.66 -21.70 -25.33
C LYS A 131 9.60 -21.02 -24.46
N THR A 132 8.33 -21.22 -24.81
CA THR A 132 7.20 -20.82 -23.95
C THR A 132 7.13 -21.76 -22.73
N ILE A 133 7.08 -21.15 -21.55
CA ILE A 133 6.83 -21.84 -20.27
C ILE A 133 5.54 -21.30 -19.66
N THR A 134 4.81 -22.16 -18.96
CA THR A 134 3.56 -21.83 -18.26
C THR A 134 3.80 -21.95 -16.77
N ASN A 135 3.52 -20.87 -16.04
CA ASN A 135 3.61 -20.82 -14.59
C ASN A 135 2.23 -20.49 -14.00
N LYS A 136 2.03 -20.86 -12.73
CA LYS A 136 0.89 -20.37 -11.95
C LYS A 136 1.26 -19.02 -11.32
N SER A 137 0.40 -18.04 -11.47
CA SER A 137 0.58 -16.69 -10.93
C SER A 137 -0.73 -16.17 -10.37
N TRP A 138 -0.66 -15.30 -9.37
CA TRP A 138 -1.85 -14.65 -8.82
C TRP A 138 -2.13 -13.35 -9.60
N ASP A 139 -3.34 -13.20 -10.12
CA ASP A 139 -3.84 -11.95 -10.68
C ASP A 139 -4.36 -11.04 -9.56
N TYR A 140 -3.63 -9.95 -9.32
CA TYR A 140 -3.92 -8.97 -8.27
C TYR A 140 -4.86 -7.84 -8.71
N SER A 141 -5.40 -7.88 -9.93
CA SER A 141 -6.30 -6.83 -10.44
C SER A 141 -7.52 -6.58 -9.55
N GLY A 142 -7.99 -7.61 -8.82
CA GLY A 142 -9.10 -7.50 -7.88
C GLY A 142 -8.71 -7.23 -6.41
N ALA A 143 -7.43 -7.05 -6.09
CA ALA A 143 -6.95 -6.94 -4.71
C ALA A 143 -7.43 -5.65 -3.99
N GLU A 144 -7.76 -4.61 -4.75
CA GLU A 144 -8.15 -3.29 -4.23
C GLU A 144 -9.61 -2.91 -4.56
N ASN A 145 -10.46 -3.91 -4.81
CA ASN A 145 -11.84 -3.70 -5.25
C ASN A 145 -12.70 -2.88 -4.26
N THR A 146 -12.47 -3.01 -2.96
CA THR A 146 -13.23 -2.31 -1.91
C THR A 146 -12.28 -1.57 -0.98
N SER A 147 -12.30 -0.24 -1.00
CA SER A 147 -11.59 0.56 0.00
C SER A 147 -12.38 0.60 1.31
N LEU A 148 -11.69 0.34 2.43
CA LEU A 148 -12.21 0.55 3.78
C LEU A 148 -11.81 1.92 4.37
N GLY A 149 -11.12 2.73 3.57
CA GLY A 149 -10.59 4.04 3.96
C GLY A 149 -9.26 3.97 4.71
N THR A 150 -8.89 5.10 5.28
CA THR A 150 -7.62 5.29 6.01
C THR A 150 -7.78 4.91 7.48
N PHE A 151 -6.85 4.11 7.96
CA PHE A 151 -6.69 3.69 9.34
C PHE A 151 -5.52 4.46 9.95
N THR A 152 -5.67 4.83 11.21
CA THR A 152 -4.64 5.53 11.99
C THR A 152 -4.29 4.76 13.26
N LYS A 153 -3.10 5.03 13.77
CA LYS A 153 -2.56 4.45 15.00
C LYS A 153 -2.29 5.55 16.04
#